data_AF-A0AAJ0IUL2-F1
#
_entry.id   AF-A0AAJ0IUL2-F1
#
_cell.length_a   1.000
_cell.length_b   1.000
_cell.length_c   1.000
_cell.angle_alpha   90.00
_cell.angle_beta   90.00
_cell.angle_gamma   90.00
#
_symmetry.space_group_name_H-M   'P 1'
#
loop_
_entity.id
_entity.type
_entity.pdbx_description
1 polymer ?
#
loop_
_entity_poly.entity_id
_entity_poly.type
_entity_poly.pdbx_seq_one_letter_code
_entity_poly.pdbx_strand_id
1 'polypeptide(L)'
;MYQVGDQNIPLCLNCYSKVAYMEQQQLENHERMLNYLSDEIAFSVGMPSLGGPRFQPRPKPVHVGDVRLNNISVNNSVVGTVNTGSIGSLDQSISALVQLNEPQVAQAFKGLSEAILQSGDLTRNQRNELIEALNTISREAATPPETRQNTVALSLLERAEKITSMANDISEVCQRYWPAIAAVFSSVSG
;
A
#
# COMPACT_ATOMS: atom_id res chain seq x y z
N MET A 1 4.00 -10.91 19.44
CA MET A 1 4.26 -12.16 18.69
C MET A 1 2.97 -12.94 18.72
N TYR A 2 2.37 -13.25 17.56
CA TYR A 2 1.09 -13.97 17.50
C TYR A 2 1.38 -15.47 17.52
N GLN A 3 0.61 -16.26 18.28
CA GLN A 3 0.80 -17.70 18.42
C GLN A 3 -0.48 -18.43 18.03
N VAL A 4 -0.35 -19.59 17.38
CA VAL A 4 -1.50 -20.40 16.92
C VAL A 4 -1.27 -21.87 17.25
N GLY A 5 -2.35 -22.55 17.66
CA GLY A 5 -2.39 -23.97 18.01
C GLY A 5 -1.83 -24.30 19.39
N ASP A 6 -2.03 -25.54 19.83
CA ASP A 6 -1.63 -26.03 21.17
C ASP A 6 -0.11 -25.99 21.41
N GLN A 7 0.68 -25.96 20.34
CA GLN A 7 2.14 -25.86 20.41
C GLN A 7 2.67 -24.41 20.37
N ASN A 8 1.79 -23.40 20.43
CA ASN A 8 2.16 -21.98 20.50
C ASN A 8 3.21 -21.55 19.46
N ILE A 9 3.02 -21.97 18.20
CA ILE A 9 3.98 -21.69 17.13
C ILE A 9 4.00 -20.17 16.88
N PRO A 10 5.15 -19.49 17.00
CA PRO A 10 5.23 -18.06 16.79
C PRO A 10 5.09 -17.73 15.30
N LEU A 11 4.04 -16.99 14.96
CA LEU A 11 3.75 -16.52 13.61
C LEU A 11 4.09 -15.04 13.43
N CYS A 12 4.54 -14.72 12.22
CA CYS A 12 4.66 -13.34 11.76
C CYS A 12 3.28 -12.68 11.64
N LEU A 13 3.18 -11.35 11.71
CA LEU A 13 1.89 -10.65 11.60
C LEU A 13 1.13 -11.00 10.30
N ASN A 14 1.86 -11.10 9.19
CA ASN A 14 1.31 -11.47 7.88
C ASN A 14 0.88 -12.96 7.83
N CYS A 15 1.65 -13.83 8.47
CA CYS A 15 1.35 -15.24 8.60
C CYS A 15 0.06 -15.43 9.41
N TYR A 16 -0.07 -14.70 10.51
CA TYR A 16 -1.25 -14.71 11.36
C TYR A 16 -2.49 -14.15 10.66
N SER A 17 -2.36 -13.04 9.92
CA SER A 17 -3.50 -12.47 9.17
C SER A 17 -4.02 -13.41 8.08
N LYS A 18 -3.12 -14.17 7.42
CA LYS A 18 -3.50 -15.22 6.46
C LYS A 18 -4.25 -16.37 7.11
N VAL A 19 -3.78 -16.85 8.28
CA VAL A 19 -4.48 -17.90 9.03
C VAL A 19 -5.87 -17.44 9.44
N ALA A 20 -5.99 -16.25 10.04
CA ALA A 20 -7.27 -15.68 10.42
C ALA A 20 -8.22 -15.50 9.20
N TYR A 21 -7.68 -15.13 8.05
CA TYR A 21 -8.45 -15.05 6.80
C TYR A 21 -9.01 -16.42 6.37
N MET A 22 -8.18 -17.46 6.39
CA MET A 22 -8.59 -18.82 6.02
C MET A 22 -9.66 -19.36 6.97
N GLU A 23 -9.52 -19.14 8.27
CA GLU A 23 -10.52 -19.54 9.26
C GLU A 23 -11.86 -18.83 9.04
N GLN A 24 -11.83 -17.52 8.72
CA GLN A 24 -13.05 -16.78 8.44
C GLN A 24 -13.74 -17.26 7.15
N GLN A 25 -12.99 -17.66 6.12
CA GLN A 25 -13.55 -18.28 4.91
C GLN A 25 -14.22 -19.63 5.21
N GLN A 26 -13.61 -20.44 6.08
CA GLN A 26 -14.22 -21.70 6.51
C GLN A 26 -15.53 -21.46 7.26
N LEU A 27 -15.55 -20.52 8.21
CA LEU A 27 -16.76 -20.13 8.93
C LEU A 27 -17.86 -19.64 7.97
N GLU A 28 -17.52 -18.79 7.00
CA GLU A 28 -18.48 -18.31 5.99
C GLU A 28 -19.08 -19.47 5.17
N ASN A 29 -18.25 -20.44 4.77
CA ASN A 29 -18.72 -21.63 4.06
C ASN A 29 -19.67 -22.48 4.91
N HIS A 30 -19.36 -22.65 6.19
CA HIS A 30 -20.24 -23.37 7.12
C HIS A 30 -21.57 -22.64 7.33
N GLU A 31 -21.55 -21.32 7.47
CA GLU A 31 -22.77 -20.50 7.59
C GLU A 31 -23.66 -20.61 6.34
N ARG A 32 -23.06 -20.59 5.13
CA ARG A 32 -23.78 -20.82 3.88
C ARG A 32 -24.39 -22.22 3.80
N MET A 33 -23.65 -23.23 4.25
CA MET A 33 -24.14 -24.60 4.29
C MET A 33 -25.31 -24.76 5.28
N LEU A 34 -25.25 -24.11 6.45
CA LEU A 34 -26.36 -24.11 7.41
C LEU A 34 -27.61 -23.44 6.84
N ASN A 35 -27.45 -22.32 6.14
CA ASN A 35 -28.57 -21.66 5.45
C ASN A 35 -29.18 -22.59 4.39
N TYR A 36 -28.36 -23.30 3.60
CA TYR A 36 -28.82 -24.28 2.61
C TYR A 36 -29.60 -25.43 3.26
N LEU A 37 -29.06 -26.04 4.30
CA LEU A 37 -29.72 -27.14 5.03
C LEU A 37 -31.03 -26.69 5.67
N SER A 38 -31.08 -25.46 6.19
CA SER A 38 -32.32 -24.90 6.73
C SER A 38 -33.41 -24.79 5.66
N ASP A 39 -33.05 -24.42 4.43
CA ASP A 39 -33.99 -24.31 3.32
C ASP A 39 -34.43 -25.71 2.82
N GLU A 40 -33.52 -26.69 2.82
CA GLU A 40 -33.84 -28.08 2.49
C GLU A 40 -34.81 -28.71 3.50
N ILE A 41 -34.60 -28.47 4.80
CA ILE A 41 -35.52 -28.92 5.86
C ILE A 41 -36.89 -28.28 5.67
N ALA A 42 -36.95 -26.95 5.47
CA ALA A 42 -38.20 -26.22 5.24
C ALA A 42 -38.97 -26.78 4.04
N PHE A 43 -38.26 -27.00 2.92
CA PHE A 43 -38.82 -27.63 1.72
C PHE A 43 -39.35 -29.05 2.01
N SER A 44 -38.57 -29.88 2.71
CA SER A 44 -38.91 -31.27 3.00
C SER A 44 -40.14 -31.41 3.89
N VAL A 45 -40.32 -30.51 4.87
CA VAL A 45 -41.49 -30.51 5.76
C VAL A 45 -42.68 -29.74 5.19
N GLY A 46 -42.58 -29.22 3.97
CA GLY A 46 -43.64 -28.48 3.29
C GLY A 46 -44.01 -27.15 3.96
N MET A 47 -43.13 -26.62 4.83
CA MET A 47 -43.32 -25.33 5.46
C MET A 47 -42.49 -24.28 4.73
N PRO A 48 -43.07 -23.14 4.32
CA PRO A 48 -42.27 -22.05 3.79
C PRO A 48 -41.22 -21.66 4.83
N SER A 49 -40.02 -21.29 4.38
CA SER A 49 -38.96 -20.80 5.25
C SER A 49 -39.43 -19.50 5.92
N LEU A 50 -40.14 -19.60 7.04
CA LEU A 50 -40.78 -18.49 7.75
C LEU A 50 -39.78 -17.62 8.54
N GLY A 51 -38.63 -17.32 7.94
CA GLY A 51 -37.78 -16.23 8.39
C GLY A 51 -37.00 -16.47 9.68
N GLY A 52 -36.54 -17.70 9.94
CA GLY A 52 -35.50 -17.92 10.95
C GLY A 52 -34.26 -17.06 10.64
N PRO A 53 -33.45 -16.67 11.66
CA PRO A 53 -32.30 -15.81 11.44
C PRO A 53 -31.31 -16.51 10.50
N ARG A 54 -31.17 -15.99 9.28
CA ARG A 54 -30.15 -16.43 8.34
C ARG A 54 -28.84 -15.77 8.69
N PHE A 55 -27.75 -16.51 8.58
CA PHE A 55 -26.43 -15.91 8.63
C PHE A 55 -26.26 -15.00 7.41
N GLN A 56 -26.11 -13.71 7.65
CA GLN A 56 -25.76 -12.75 6.59
C GLN A 56 -24.31 -12.97 6.17
N PRO A 57 -23.94 -12.66 4.92
CA PRO A 57 -22.55 -12.68 4.50
C PRO A 57 -21.71 -11.87 5.48
N ARG A 58 -20.70 -12.51 6.09
CA ARG A 58 -19.78 -11.79 6.98
C ARG A 58 -19.10 -10.67 6.19
N PRO A 59 -18.86 -9.50 6.80
CA PRO A 59 -18.00 -8.50 6.19
C PRO A 59 -16.64 -9.15 5.94
N LYS A 60 -16.17 -9.09 4.70
CA LYS A 60 -14.85 -9.59 4.33
C LYS A 60 -13.84 -8.88 5.23
N PRO A 61 -12.94 -9.62 5.91
CA PRO A 61 -11.92 -8.99 6.72
C PRO A 61 -11.13 -8.04 5.83
N VAL A 62 -10.88 -6.84 6.33
CA VAL A 62 -10.00 -5.88 5.65
C VAL A 62 -8.68 -6.60 5.47
N HIS A 63 -8.33 -6.91 4.22
CA HIS A 63 -7.00 -7.39 3.92
C HIS A 63 -6.04 -6.32 4.45
N VAL A 64 -5.36 -6.62 5.57
CA VAL A 64 -4.07 -6.03 5.88
C VAL A 64 -3.11 -6.67 4.88
N GLY A 65 -3.32 -6.32 3.61
CA GLY A 65 -2.59 -6.88 2.50
C GLY A 65 -1.15 -6.48 2.69
N ASP A 66 -0.24 -7.44 2.46
CA ASP A 66 1.03 -7.07 1.86
C ASP A 66 0.69 -6.10 0.75
N VAL A 67 1.24 -4.90 0.85
CA VAL A 67 1.29 -4.03 -0.28
C VAL A 67 2.07 -4.81 -1.33
N ARG A 68 1.36 -5.40 -2.29
CA ARG A 68 1.99 -6.05 -3.44
C ARG A 68 2.56 -4.93 -4.29
N LEU A 69 3.79 -4.58 -3.98
CA LEU A 69 4.58 -3.62 -4.72
C LEU A 69 5.05 -4.32 -5.99
N ASN A 70 4.65 -3.80 -7.14
CA ASN A 70 5.06 -4.33 -8.43
C ASN A 70 6.39 -3.74 -8.88
N ASN A 71 6.72 -2.55 -8.37
CA ASN A 71 7.88 -1.77 -8.81
C ASN A 71 8.91 -1.60 -7.69
N ILE A 72 8.47 -1.37 -6.44
CA ILE A 72 9.35 -1.04 -5.31
C ILE A 72 9.73 -2.30 -4.52
N SER A 73 11.03 -2.54 -4.33
CA SER A 73 11.51 -3.61 -3.47
C SER A 73 11.74 -3.11 -2.04
N VAL A 74 11.02 -3.69 -1.07
CA VAL A 74 11.13 -3.34 0.35
C VAL A 74 11.54 -4.58 1.14
N ASN A 75 12.66 -4.49 1.86
CA ASN A 75 13.10 -5.56 2.75
C ASN A 75 12.16 -5.67 3.97
N ASN A 76 11.91 -6.91 4.41
CA ASN A 76 10.93 -7.31 5.44
C ASN A 76 10.95 -6.51 6.77
N SER A 77 12.01 -5.74 7.05
CA SER A 77 12.16 -4.93 8.27
C SER A 77 11.55 -3.51 8.19
N VAL A 78 11.18 -3.03 7.00
CA VAL A 78 10.70 -1.64 6.82
C VAL A 78 9.16 -1.54 6.79
N VAL A 79 8.47 -2.66 6.53
CA VAL A 79 7.01 -2.75 6.45
C VAL A 79 6.31 -2.44 7.79
N GLY A 80 7.01 -2.60 8.93
CA GLY A 80 6.48 -2.26 10.27
C GLY A 80 6.78 -0.85 10.76
N THR A 81 7.69 -0.13 10.09
CA THR A 81 8.15 1.20 10.52
C THR A 81 7.52 2.34 9.71
N VAL A 82 7.05 2.06 8.49
CA VAL A 82 6.51 3.04 7.55
C VAL A 82 5.01 2.85 7.30
N ASN A 83 4.31 3.95 7.00
CA ASN A 83 2.91 3.93 6.58
C ASN A 83 2.79 3.18 5.24
N THR A 84 2.41 1.91 5.28
CA THR A 84 2.37 1.01 4.13
C THR A 84 1.36 1.45 3.06
N GLY A 85 0.31 2.18 3.44
CA GLY A 85 -0.66 2.73 2.49
C GLY A 85 -0.05 3.74 1.52
N SER A 86 0.91 4.54 1.98
CA SER A 86 1.61 5.53 1.15
C SER A 86 2.56 4.87 0.15
N ILE A 87 3.25 3.79 0.56
CA ILE A 87 4.13 3.02 -0.34
C ILE A 87 3.30 2.33 -1.44
N GLY A 88 2.15 1.76 -1.09
CA GLY A 88 1.26 1.12 -2.07
C GLY A 88 0.68 2.10 -3.08
N SER A 89 0.28 3.28 -2.61
CA SER A 89 -0.20 4.35 -3.48
C SER A 89 0.91 4.86 -4.42
N LEU A 90 2.14 4.97 -3.92
CA LEU A 90 3.30 5.37 -4.71
C LEU A 90 3.64 4.33 -5.78
N ASP A 91 3.59 3.04 -5.46
CA ASP A 91 3.80 1.95 -6.44
C ASP A 91 2.77 1.95 -7.58
N GLN A 92 1.51 2.29 -7.25
CA GLN A 92 0.47 2.48 -8.24
C GLN A 92 0.75 3.70 -9.14
N SER A 93 1.18 4.83 -8.57
CA SER A 93 1.59 6.01 -9.34
C SER A 93 2.77 5.73 -10.25
N ILE A 94 3.76 4.95 -9.81
CA ILE A 94 4.88 4.51 -10.67
C ILE A 94 4.34 3.70 -11.85
N SER A 95 3.41 2.77 -11.61
CA SER A 95 2.80 1.97 -12.67
C SER A 95 2.04 2.85 -13.68
N ALA A 96 1.33 3.87 -13.21
CA ALA A 96 0.64 4.84 -14.06
C ALA A 96 1.62 5.65 -14.92
N LEU A 97 2.74 6.11 -14.36
CA LEU A 97 3.78 6.83 -15.11
C LEU A 97 4.40 6.00 -16.24
N VAL A 98 4.61 4.69 -16.01
CA VAL A 98 5.07 3.77 -17.07
C VAL A 98 4.03 3.68 -18.19
N GLN A 99 2.73 3.62 -17.85
CA GLN A 99 1.64 3.60 -18.83
C GLN A 99 1.52 4.91 -19.61
N LEU A 100 1.89 6.03 -19.00
CA LEU A 100 1.94 7.36 -19.63
C LEU A 100 3.18 7.58 -20.52
N ASN A 101 3.99 6.54 -20.76
CA ASN A 101 5.27 6.63 -21.48
C ASN A 101 6.31 7.55 -20.84
N GLU A 102 6.28 7.68 -19.51
CA GLU A 102 7.26 8.44 -18.72
C GLU A 102 8.15 7.52 -17.85
N PRO A 103 8.88 6.54 -18.45
CA PRO A 103 9.63 5.54 -17.69
C PRO A 103 10.80 6.14 -16.91
N GLN A 104 11.34 7.28 -17.35
CA GLN A 104 12.44 7.96 -16.65
C GLN A 104 11.97 8.54 -15.31
N VAL A 105 10.77 9.14 -15.31
CA VAL A 105 10.13 9.69 -14.10
C VAL A 105 9.72 8.56 -13.16
N ALA A 106 9.14 7.49 -13.71
CA ALA A 106 8.81 6.28 -12.95
C ALA A 106 10.05 5.68 -12.25
N GLN A 107 11.17 5.60 -12.96
CA GLN A 107 12.44 5.13 -12.41
C GLN A 107 13.00 6.05 -11.33
N ALA A 108 12.80 7.37 -11.43
CA ALA A 108 13.20 8.33 -10.41
C ALA A 108 12.44 8.13 -9.10
N PHE A 109 11.11 7.99 -9.16
CA PHE A 109 10.29 7.69 -7.98
C PHE A 109 10.63 6.34 -7.35
N LYS A 110 10.85 5.31 -8.19
CA LYS A 110 11.31 4.00 -7.71
C LYS A 110 12.65 4.10 -6.98
N GLY A 111 13.67 4.68 -7.63
CA GLY A 111 15.01 4.77 -7.06
C GLY A 111 15.07 5.57 -5.76
N LEU A 112 14.35 6.70 -5.70
CA LEU A 112 14.26 7.51 -4.47
C LEU A 112 13.51 6.78 -3.36
N SER A 113 12.36 6.18 -3.64
CA SER A 113 11.59 5.47 -2.62
C SER A 113 12.37 4.29 -2.03
N GLU A 114 13.05 3.49 -2.86
CA GLU A 114 13.90 2.40 -2.39
C GLU A 114 15.07 2.91 -1.54
N ALA A 115 15.77 3.97 -1.98
CA ALA A 115 16.88 4.55 -1.24
C ALA A 115 16.44 5.12 0.12
N ILE A 116 15.33 5.87 0.17
CA ILE A 116 14.79 6.42 1.41
C ILE A 116 14.37 5.31 2.38
N LEU A 117 13.78 4.24 1.86
CA LEU A 117 13.38 3.09 2.67
C LEU A 117 14.57 2.29 3.20
N GLN A 118 15.75 2.37 2.56
CA GLN A 118 16.96 1.65 2.95
C GLN A 118 17.97 2.50 3.71
N SER A 119 17.84 3.84 3.69
CA SER A 119 18.77 4.76 4.35
C SER A 119 18.91 4.48 5.85
N GLY A 120 20.14 4.33 6.32
CA GLY A 120 20.49 4.26 7.74
C GLY A 120 20.57 5.63 8.41
N ASP A 121 20.81 6.70 7.63
CA ASP A 121 20.95 8.07 8.16
C ASP A 121 19.60 8.71 8.50
N LEU A 122 18.50 8.25 7.88
CA LEU A 122 17.17 8.78 8.11
C LEU A 122 16.48 8.15 9.34
N THR A 123 15.96 9.01 10.21
CA THR A 123 15.06 8.58 11.29
C THR A 123 13.75 8.03 10.74
N ARG A 124 13.03 7.25 11.56
CA ARG A 124 11.70 6.73 11.20
C ARG A 124 10.72 7.84 10.78
N ASN A 125 10.71 8.96 11.49
CA ASN A 125 9.80 10.07 11.18
C ASN A 125 10.15 10.72 9.85
N GLN A 126 11.43 10.98 9.59
CA GLN A 126 11.89 11.54 8.30
C GLN A 126 11.59 10.59 7.14
N ARG A 127 11.78 9.29 7.31
CA ARG A 127 11.45 8.28 6.31
C ARG A 127 9.95 8.29 5.97
N ASN A 128 9.09 8.34 7.00
CA ASN A 128 7.64 8.38 6.80
C ASN A 128 7.21 9.64 6.07
N GLU A 129 7.71 10.79 6.52
CA GLU A 129 7.42 12.09 5.91
C GLU A 129 7.87 12.13 4.45
N LEU A 130 9.07 11.63 4.14
CA LEU A 130 9.59 11.59 2.78
C LEU A 130 8.76 10.68 1.87
N ILE A 131 8.33 9.51 2.36
CA ILE A 131 7.50 8.59 1.58
C ILE A 131 6.09 9.16 1.34
N GLU A 132 5.53 9.87 2.32
CA GLU A 132 4.25 10.56 2.16
C GLU A 132 4.34 11.73 1.18
N ALA A 133 5.43 12.51 1.26
CA ALA A 133 5.73 13.57 0.30
C ALA A 133 5.88 13.00 -1.10
N LEU A 134 6.71 11.97 -1.28
CA LEU A 134 6.90 11.31 -2.56
C LEU A 134 5.61 10.73 -3.13
N ASN A 135 4.74 10.13 -2.30
CA ASN A 135 3.45 9.60 -2.74
C ASN A 135 2.55 10.71 -3.30
N THR A 136 2.55 11.86 -2.64
CA THR A 136 1.78 13.02 -3.10
C THR A 136 2.36 13.55 -4.41
N ILE A 137 3.68 13.71 -4.49
CA ILE A 137 4.37 14.20 -5.70
C ILE A 137 4.17 13.22 -6.87
N SER A 138 4.25 11.91 -6.64
CA SER A 138 4.05 10.90 -7.69
C SER A 138 2.63 10.87 -8.23
N ARG A 139 1.64 11.13 -7.37
CA ARG A 139 0.24 11.28 -7.80
C ARG A 139 0.06 12.50 -8.69
N GLU A 140 0.61 13.65 -8.29
CA GLU A 140 0.56 14.87 -9.10
C GLU A 140 1.31 14.69 -10.44
N ALA A 141 2.45 13.99 -10.44
CA ALA A 141 3.18 13.68 -11.68
C ALA A 141 2.36 12.81 -12.65
N ALA A 142 1.55 11.88 -12.12
CA ALA A 142 0.65 11.03 -12.91
C ALA A 142 -0.65 11.74 -13.34
N THR A 143 -0.95 12.91 -12.78
CA THR A 143 -2.08 13.75 -13.19
C THR A 143 -1.77 14.47 -14.52
N PRO A 144 -2.76 14.66 -15.41
CA PRO A 144 -2.60 15.47 -16.61
C PRO A 144 -2.07 16.87 -16.30
N PRO A 145 -1.21 17.47 -17.15
CA PRO A 145 -0.59 18.77 -16.88
C PRO A 145 -1.57 19.91 -16.58
N GLU A 146 -2.78 19.86 -17.16
CA GLU A 146 -3.82 20.90 -17.03
C GLU A 146 -4.45 20.97 -15.64
N THR A 147 -4.53 19.84 -14.93
CA THR A 147 -5.19 19.73 -13.61
C THR A 147 -4.20 19.49 -12.47
N ARG A 148 -2.92 19.49 -12.79
CA ARG A 148 -1.82 19.22 -11.86
C ARG A 148 -1.57 20.39 -10.92
N GLN A 149 -1.40 20.10 -9.64
CA GLN A 149 -1.09 21.11 -8.63
C GLN A 149 0.42 21.33 -8.49
N ASN A 150 1.02 21.96 -9.51
CA ASN A 150 2.48 22.16 -9.58
C ASN A 150 3.08 22.86 -8.35
N THR A 151 2.42 23.91 -7.85
CA THR A 151 2.90 24.66 -6.67
C THR A 151 2.97 23.78 -5.42
N VAL A 152 1.98 22.88 -5.24
CA VAL A 152 1.95 21.95 -4.10
C VAL A 152 3.05 20.92 -4.24
N ALA A 153 3.21 20.34 -5.44
CA ALA A 153 4.25 19.36 -5.71
C ALA A 153 5.67 19.95 -5.52
N LEU A 154 5.92 21.16 -6.02
CA LEU A 154 7.21 21.86 -5.86
C LEU A 154 7.51 22.17 -4.39
N SER A 155 6.53 22.65 -3.62
CA SER A 155 6.72 22.92 -2.20
C SER A 155 7.05 21.65 -1.39
N LEU A 156 6.41 20.52 -1.72
CA LEU A 156 6.72 19.24 -1.12
C LEU A 156 8.10 18.71 -1.54
N LEU A 157 8.49 18.95 -2.79
CA LEU A 157 9.79 18.57 -3.32
C LEU A 157 10.92 19.33 -2.60
N GLU A 158 10.81 20.65 -2.46
CA GLU A 158 11.79 21.47 -1.72
C GLU A 158 11.98 21.00 -0.27
N ARG A 159 10.86 20.65 0.39
CA ARG A 159 10.88 20.10 1.74
C ARG A 159 11.58 18.73 1.78
N ALA A 160 11.30 17.86 0.81
CA ALA A 160 11.91 16.54 0.71
C ALA A 160 13.42 16.62 0.41
N GLU A 161 13.84 17.53 -0.47
CA GLU A 161 15.24 17.83 -0.74
C GLU A 161 15.97 18.27 0.52
N LYS A 162 15.38 19.16 1.32
CA LYS A 162 15.97 19.62 2.58
C LYS A 162 16.17 18.46 3.56
N ILE A 163 15.20 17.58 3.72
CA ILE A 163 15.34 16.43 4.62
C ILE A 163 16.41 15.45 4.12
N THR A 164 16.42 15.17 2.81
CA THR A 164 17.39 14.24 2.21
C THR A 164 18.82 14.78 2.16
N SER A 165 19.00 16.11 2.11
CA SER A 165 20.34 16.75 2.15
C SER A 165 21.13 16.46 3.43
N MET A 166 20.45 16.01 4.50
CA MET A 166 21.08 15.63 5.75
C MET A 166 21.54 14.16 5.78
N ALA A 167 21.15 13.35 4.80
CA ALA A 167 21.45 11.92 4.71
C ALA A 167 22.53 11.68 3.64
N ASN A 168 23.72 11.27 4.08
CA ASN A 168 24.86 11.11 3.18
C ASN A 168 24.74 9.83 2.36
N ASP A 169 24.18 8.78 2.95
CA ASP A 169 24.01 7.46 2.35
C ASP A 169 23.14 7.43 1.09
N ILE A 170 22.24 8.40 0.92
CA ILE A 170 21.35 8.53 -0.24
C ILE A 170 21.66 9.74 -1.14
N SER A 171 22.72 10.49 -0.82
CA SER A 171 23.05 11.76 -1.50
C SER A 171 23.21 11.62 -3.02
N GLU A 172 23.90 10.59 -3.51
CA GLU A 172 24.09 10.33 -4.94
C GLU A 172 22.75 10.06 -5.66
N VAL A 173 21.86 9.29 -5.03
CA VAL A 173 20.54 8.95 -5.56
C VAL A 173 19.67 10.21 -5.63
N CYS A 174 19.71 11.03 -4.57
CA CYS A 174 19.00 12.30 -4.50
C CYS A 174 19.47 13.28 -5.58
N GLN A 175 20.78 13.46 -5.74
CA GLN A 175 21.35 14.34 -6.77
C GLN A 175 20.95 13.91 -8.19
N ARG A 176 20.81 12.61 -8.43
CA ARG A 176 20.42 12.07 -9.73
C ARG A 176 18.94 12.25 -10.03
N TYR A 177 18.07 12.00 -9.06
CA TYR A 177 16.63 11.84 -9.32
C TYR A 177 15.77 13.05 -8.95
N TRP A 178 16.18 13.89 -8.00
CA TRP A 178 15.41 15.10 -7.68
C TRP A 178 15.25 16.06 -8.86
N PRO A 179 16.29 16.36 -9.66
CA PRO A 179 16.15 17.23 -10.82
C PRO A 179 15.21 16.65 -11.89
N ALA A 180 15.23 15.32 -12.07
CA ALA A 180 14.37 14.63 -13.02
C ALA A 180 12.88 14.74 -12.63
N ILE A 181 12.57 14.71 -11.32
CA ILE A 181 11.22 14.92 -10.82
C ILE A 181 10.82 16.39 -10.92
N ALA A 182 11.70 17.33 -10.56
CA ALA A 182 11.41 18.76 -10.63
C ALA A 182 11.07 19.21 -12.06
N ALA A 183 11.76 18.65 -13.07
CA ALA A 183 11.53 18.94 -14.49
C ALA A 183 10.08 18.66 -14.96
N VAL A 184 9.40 17.71 -14.31
CA VAL A 184 7.99 17.36 -14.60
C VAL A 184 7.04 18.51 -14.26
N PHE A 185 7.38 19.33 -13.26
CA PHE A 185 6.53 20.40 -12.73
C PHE A 185 6.93 21.79 -13.23
N SER A 186 8.18 21.96 -13.69
CA SER A 186 8.69 23.24 -14.19
C SER A 186 8.27 23.57 -15.62
N SER A 187 7.71 22.63 -16.38
CA SER A 187 7.31 22.83 -17.78
C SER A 187 6.02 23.64 -17.97
N VAL A 188 5.38 24.11 -16.89
CA VAL A 188 4.12 24.86 -16.91
C VAL A 188 4.28 26.30 -16.40
N SER A 189 5.49 26.73 -16.02
CA SER A 189 5.79 28.13 -15.65
C SER A 189 6.37 28.93 -16.82
N GLY A 190 5.74 28.83 -17.99
CA GLY A 190 6.04 29.63 -19.19
C GLY A 190 4.78 30.27 -19.73
#